data_AF-A0A0C5PT90-F1
#
_entry.id   AF-A0A0C5PT90-F1
#
_cell.length_a   1.000
_cell.length_b   1.000
_cell.length_c   1.000
_cell.angle_alpha   90.00
_cell.angle_beta   90.00
_cell.angle_gamma   90.00
#
_symmetry.space_group_name_H-M   'P 1'
#
loop_
_entity.id
_entity.type
_entity.pdbx_description
1 polymer ?
#
loop_
_entity_poly.entity_id
_entity_poly.type
_entity_poly.pdbx_seq_one_letter_code
_entity_poly.pdbx_strand_id
1 'polypeptide(L)'
;MARFVIKHKSSGKFFHPYMGHTNPANNTQIVLYAGTHERMHFTFDLVDGQWGYIRHVTSGKIMHPYGGSMYPGNNTDLVLHQDRHGGALFCIDSANDVIIHKGGKFAHPKGGSHNPGNQTVVCLHQDQHYAIKFECVSPYNTSEEVLVYGKPTLTGKWKIVNMIIDPAAEHKQTIQYKVGKSRTESTTSSFSFKWEMTVGATAGVNVLFGSASVSSSMSTSLSTMFQRSSSATWAEETTVTREIKVLPGKTVVTWQFVFACEQHGHRAEFNSNILADSRSPSDVPGAIAGAGF
;
A
#
# COMPACT_ATOMS: atom_id res chain seq x y z
N MET A 1 -10.16 3.26 13.39
CA MET A 1 -9.52 2.10 12.72
C MET A 1 -10.50 1.51 11.72
N ALA A 2 -10.04 1.18 10.51
CA ALA A 2 -10.89 0.60 9.49
C ALA A 2 -11.34 -0.81 9.90
N ARG A 3 -12.63 -1.11 9.73
CA ARG A 3 -13.17 -2.47 9.88
C ARG A 3 -13.06 -3.17 8.54
N PHE A 4 -12.63 -4.43 8.55
CA PHE A 4 -12.47 -5.24 7.35
C PHE A 4 -12.82 -6.70 7.64
N VAL A 5 -12.92 -7.48 6.56
CA VAL A 5 -12.96 -8.93 6.62
C VAL A 5 -11.76 -9.48 5.85
N ILE A 6 -11.21 -10.61 6.30
CA ILE A 6 -10.05 -11.24 5.67
C ILE A 6 -10.57 -12.35 4.74
N LYS A 7 -10.40 -12.16 3.43
CA LYS A 7 -10.91 -13.05 2.39
C LYS A 7 -9.79 -13.85 1.75
N HIS A 8 -9.95 -15.16 1.70
CA HIS A 8 -9.07 -16.08 0.99
C HIS A 8 -9.31 -15.96 -0.52
N LYS A 9 -8.35 -15.38 -1.26
CA LYS A 9 -8.53 -14.95 -2.66
C LYS A 9 -8.98 -16.08 -3.57
N SER A 10 -8.38 -17.26 -3.46
CA SER A 10 -8.65 -18.38 -4.36
C SER A 10 -10.02 -19.03 -4.16
N SER A 11 -10.63 -18.90 -2.97
CA SER A 11 -11.91 -19.57 -2.65
C SER A 11 -13.07 -18.63 -2.36
N GLY A 12 -12.80 -17.34 -2.17
CA GLY A 12 -13.78 -16.34 -1.73
C GLY A 12 -14.27 -16.49 -0.28
N LYS A 13 -13.79 -17.48 0.48
CA LYS A 13 -14.14 -17.68 1.90
C LYS A 13 -13.41 -16.71 2.81
N PHE A 14 -13.90 -16.55 4.04
CA PHE A 14 -13.40 -15.55 4.99
C PHE A 14 -12.89 -16.17 6.28
N PHE A 15 -12.02 -15.47 7.00
CA PHE A 15 -11.66 -15.82 8.37
C PHE A 15 -12.86 -15.65 9.30
N HIS A 16 -13.18 -16.67 10.08
CA HIS A 16 -14.19 -16.65 11.13
C HIS A 16 -13.60 -17.19 12.43
N PRO A 17 -14.05 -16.74 13.60
CA PRO A 17 -13.99 -17.59 14.78
C PRO A 17 -14.84 -18.84 14.51
N TYR A 18 -14.33 -20.02 14.86
CA TYR A 18 -15.09 -21.26 14.78
C TYR A 18 -16.47 -21.11 15.45
N MET A 19 -17.52 -21.60 14.79
CA MET A 19 -18.94 -21.42 15.15
C MET A 19 -19.48 -19.98 15.19
N GLY A 20 -18.67 -18.96 14.90
CA GLY A 20 -19.15 -17.59 14.69
C GLY A 20 -19.68 -16.91 15.96
N HIS A 21 -19.14 -17.17 17.15
CA HIS A 21 -19.58 -16.52 18.39
C HIS A 21 -19.16 -15.03 18.45
N THR A 22 -19.99 -14.18 19.06
CA THR A 22 -19.68 -12.75 19.33
C THR A 22 -18.57 -12.58 20.36
N ASN A 23 -18.49 -13.49 21.33
CA ASN A 23 -17.41 -13.54 22.31
C ASN A 23 -16.80 -14.95 22.37
N PRO A 24 -15.98 -15.34 21.38
CA PRO A 24 -15.34 -16.65 21.38
C PRO A 24 -14.49 -16.86 22.63
N ALA A 25 -14.45 -18.09 23.15
CA ALA A 25 -13.55 -18.45 24.23
C ALA A 25 -12.09 -18.26 23.79
N ASN A 26 -11.17 -18.10 24.75
CA ASN A 26 -9.75 -18.14 24.44
C ASN A 26 -9.38 -19.45 23.72
N ASN A 27 -8.48 -19.35 22.77
CA ASN A 27 -8.05 -20.43 21.89
C ASN A 27 -9.12 -20.94 20.92
N THR A 28 -10.22 -20.20 20.71
CA THR A 28 -11.15 -20.53 19.61
C THR A 28 -10.43 -20.42 18.28
N GLN A 29 -10.43 -21.50 17.49
CA GLN A 29 -9.77 -21.56 16.19
C GLN A 29 -10.33 -20.51 15.22
N ILE A 30 -9.44 -20.02 14.36
CA ILE A 30 -9.81 -19.24 13.19
C ILE A 30 -9.93 -20.21 12.01
N VAL A 31 -11.04 -20.11 11.27
CA VAL A 31 -11.39 -21.02 10.19
C VAL A 31 -11.83 -20.26 8.95
N LEU A 32 -11.87 -20.95 7.81
CA LEU A 32 -12.43 -20.44 6.57
C LEU A 32 -13.91 -20.81 6.43
N TYR A 33 -14.75 -19.82 6.13
CA TYR A 33 -16.18 -20.00 5.94
C TYR A 33 -16.75 -19.04 4.90
N ALA A 34 -17.78 -19.43 4.15
CA ALA A 34 -18.31 -18.65 3.03
C ALA A 34 -19.23 -17.48 3.43
N GLY A 35 -19.86 -17.53 4.61
CA GLY A 35 -20.78 -16.48 5.06
C GLY A 35 -20.06 -15.19 5.48
N THR A 36 -20.79 -14.08 5.55
CA THR A 36 -20.30 -12.81 6.08
C THR A 36 -21.28 -12.25 7.11
N HIS A 37 -20.77 -11.75 8.22
CA HIS A 37 -21.56 -11.13 9.29
C HIS A 37 -20.66 -10.37 10.27
N GLU A 38 -21.22 -9.56 11.15
CA GLU A 38 -20.43 -8.73 12.07
C GLU A 38 -19.44 -9.50 12.97
N ARG A 39 -19.73 -10.77 13.27
CA ARG A 39 -18.92 -11.67 14.12
C ARG A 39 -17.69 -12.26 13.42
N MET A 40 -17.37 -11.77 12.22
CA MET A 40 -16.13 -12.09 11.50
C MET A 40 -15.41 -10.82 11.02
N HIS A 41 -15.81 -9.66 11.55
CA HIS A 41 -15.12 -8.41 11.30
C HIS A 41 -13.84 -8.32 12.13
N PHE A 42 -12.81 -7.77 11.52
CA PHE A 42 -11.52 -7.51 12.13
C PHE A 42 -11.15 -6.01 12.02
N THR A 43 -10.24 -5.60 12.90
CA THR A 43 -9.49 -4.34 12.83
C THR A 43 -8.01 -4.66 13.01
N PHE A 44 -7.14 -3.74 12.62
CA PHE A 44 -5.70 -3.87 12.83
C PHE A 44 -5.22 -2.81 13.82
N ASP A 45 -4.78 -3.26 15.00
CA ASP A 45 -4.22 -2.40 16.04
C ASP A 45 -2.70 -2.34 15.84
N LEU A 46 -2.18 -1.24 15.28
CA LEU A 46 -0.75 -1.10 15.03
C LEU A 46 0.05 -0.98 16.33
N VAL A 47 1.23 -1.60 16.37
CA VAL A 47 2.12 -1.60 17.54
C VAL A 47 3.49 -1.00 17.22
N ASP A 48 4.18 -1.50 16.20
CA ASP A 48 5.56 -1.11 15.88
C ASP A 48 5.87 -1.32 14.39
N GLY A 49 6.17 -0.23 13.67
CA GLY A 49 6.39 -0.25 12.22
C GLY A 49 5.17 -0.82 11.49
N GLN A 50 5.33 -1.99 10.85
CA GLN A 50 4.25 -2.74 10.19
C GLN A 50 3.52 -3.75 11.07
N TRP A 51 4.04 -3.99 12.27
CA TRP A 51 3.57 -5.06 13.14
C TRP A 51 2.42 -4.59 14.01
N GLY A 52 1.36 -5.38 14.07
CA GLY A 52 0.18 -5.07 14.85
C GLY A 52 -0.64 -6.31 15.20
N TYR A 53 -1.73 -6.09 15.91
CA TYR A 53 -2.68 -7.12 16.28
C TYR A 53 -3.86 -7.14 15.30
N ILE A 54 -4.14 -8.30 14.73
CA ILE A 54 -5.40 -8.54 14.01
C ILE A 54 -6.46 -8.82 15.06
N ARG A 55 -7.30 -7.82 15.36
CA ARG A 55 -8.30 -7.85 16.43
C ARG A 55 -9.68 -8.17 15.90
N HIS A 56 -10.30 -9.20 16.46
CA HIS A 56 -11.70 -9.50 16.24
C HIS A 56 -12.58 -8.43 16.87
N VAL A 57 -13.47 -7.81 16.08
CA VAL A 57 -14.18 -6.59 16.46
C VAL A 57 -15.13 -6.82 17.63
N THR A 58 -15.94 -7.88 17.59
CA THR A 58 -17.03 -8.07 18.55
C THR A 58 -16.55 -8.53 19.92
N SER A 59 -15.42 -9.24 20.02
CA SER A 59 -14.88 -9.71 21.29
C SER A 59 -13.68 -8.92 21.82
N GLY A 60 -13.03 -8.10 20.99
CA GLY A 60 -11.77 -7.42 21.32
C GLY A 60 -10.55 -8.35 21.41
N LYS A 61 -10.73 -9.66 21.27
CA LYS A 61 -9.63 -10.66 21.23
C LYS A 61 -8.84 -10.52 19.93
N ILE A 62 -7.59 -10.95 19.97
CA ILE A 62 -6.66 -10.83 18.86
C ILE A 62 -6.24 -12.22 18.35
N MET A 63 -5.79 -12.26 17.10
CA MET A 63 -5.24 -13.46 16.46
C MET A 63 -3.91 -13.85 17.12
N HIS A 64 -3.74 -15.14 17.43
CA HIS A 64 -2.53 -15.73 17.99
C HIS A 64 -2.16 -17.00 17.24
N PRO A 65 -0.87 -17.33 17.11
CA PRO A 65 -0.51 -18.75 17.03
C PRO A 65 -0.92 -19.44 18.33
N TYR A 66 -1.53 -20.62 18.25
CA TYR A 66 -1.85 -21.41 19.43
C TYR A 66 -0.58 -21.63 20.29
N GLY A 67 -0.69 -21.35 21.59
CA GLY A 67 0.45 -21.35 22.52
C GLY A 67 1.29 -20.06 22.55
N GLY A 68 1.03 -19.08 21.68
CA GLY A 68 1.60 -17.73 21.78
C GLY A 68 3.10 -17.58 21.49
N SER A 69 3.73 -18.59 20.86
CA SER A 69 5.16 -18.58 20.56
C SER A 69 5.57 -17.43 19.62
N MET A 70 6.76 -16.86 19.85
CA MET A 70 7.43 -15.95 18.92
C MET A 70 7.88 -16.64 17.62
N TYR A 71 8.14 -17.94 17.68
CA TYR A 71 8.63 -18.75 16.56
C TYR A 71 7.78 -20.03 16.46
N PRO A 72 6.50 -19.91 16.07
CA PRO A 72 5.61 -21.06 15.94
C PRO A 72 6.10 -21.99 14.84
N GLY A 73 5.88 -23.29 15.01
CA GLY A 73 6.20 -24.30 14.00
C GLY A 73 5.26 -24.24 12.79
N ASN A 74 5.57 -25.03 11.76
CA ASN A 74 4.61 -25.26 10.69
C ASN A 74 3.36 -25.97 11.25
N ASN A 75 2.19 -25.66 10.69
CA ASN A 75 0.88 -26.16 11.08
C ASN A 75 0.42 -25.76 12.49
N THR A 76 1.06 -24.77 13.13
CA THR A 76 0.50 -24.17 14.35
C THR A 76 -0.80 -23.45 14.01
N ASP A 77 -1.91 -23.88 14.61
CA ASP A 77 -3.24 -23.29 14.37
C ASP A 77 -3.27 -21.82 14.79
N LEU A 78 -4.03 -21.01 14.06
CA LEU A 78 -4.37 -19.64 14.45
C LEU A 78 -5.66 -19.64 15.27
N VAL A 79 -5.64 -18.91 16.37
CA VAL A 79 -6.74 -18.83 17.33
C VAL A 79 -7.02 -17.40 17.75
N LEU A 80 -8.17 -17.14 18.38
CA LEU A 80 -8.43 -15.90 19.10
C LEU A 80 -8.06 -16.02 20.57
N HIS A 81 -7.32 -15.04 21.08
CA HIS A 81 -6.92 -14.94 22.48
C HIS A 81 -6.97 -13.49 22.97
N GLN A 82 -7.15 -13.28 24.27
CA GLN A 82 -7.26 -11.93 24.85
C GLN A 82 -5.90 -11.26 25.10
N ASP A 83 -4.87 -12.05 25.36
CA ASP A 83 -3.54 -11.56 25.76
C ASP A 83 -2.88 -10.76 24.64
N ARG A 84 -2.00 -9.81 24.98
CA ARG A 84 -1.28 -8.98 24.02
C ARG A 84 0.21 -9.07 24.30
N HIS A 85 0.97 -9.64 23.35
CA HIS A 85 2.42 -9.82 23.47
C HIS A 85 3.08 -9.93 22.10
N GLY A 86 4.42 -9.93 22.05
CA GLY A 86 5.19 -9.98 20.81
C GLY A 86 4.86 -11.18 19.91
N GLY A 87 4.56 -12.34 20.52
CA GLY A 87 4.18 -13.56 19.80
C GLY A 87 2.83 -13.51 19.09
N ALA A 88 2.04 -12.45 19.25
CA ALA A 88 0.76 -12.24 18.58
C ALA A 88 0.82 -11.12 17.53
N LEU A 89 2.03 -10.68 17.16
CA LEU A 89 2.21 -9.65 16.14
C LEU A 89 2.16 -10.24 14.74
N PHE A 90 1.36 -9.61 13.89
CA PHE A 90 1.22 -9.92 12.47
C PHE A 90 1.46 -8.67 11.63
N CYS A 91 1.80 -8.89 10.37
CA CYS A 91 1.85 -7.90 9.30
C CYS A 91 0.86 -8.36 8.22
N ILE A 92 0.07 -7.42 7.70
CA ILE A 92 -0.75 -7.63 6.51
C ILE A 92 0.03 -7.06 5.32
N ASP A 93 0.63 -7.91 4.49
CA ASP A 93 1.31 -7.50 3.26
C ASP A 93 0.27 -7.45 2.13
N SER A 94 -0.24 -6.25 1.87
CA SER A 94 -1.28 -6.00 0.86
C SER A 94 -0.75 -6.06 -0.57
N ALA A 95 0.55 -5.88 -0.80
CA ALA A 95 1.12 -5.96 -2.15
C ALA A 95 1.23 -7.42 -2.61
N ASN A 96 1.58 -8.30 -1.68
CA ASN A 96 1.75 -9.73 -1.95
C ASN A 96 0.52 -10.55 -1.56
N ASP A 97 -0.53 -9.91 -1.04
CA ASP A 97 -1.74 -10.51 -0.49
C ASP A 97 -1.45 -11.61 0.54
N VAL A 98 -0.56 -11.39 1.52
CA VAL A 98 -0.25 -12.40 2.55
C VAL A 98 -0.33 -11.81 3.95
N ILE A 99 -0.67 -12.66 4.92
CA ILE A 99 -0.62 -12.31 6.35
C ILE A 99 0.57 -13.03 6.96
N ILE A 100 1.50 -12.25 7.51
CA ILE A 100 2.80 -12.71 7.99
C ILE A 100 2.82 -12.59 9.52
N HIS A 101 3.16 -13.67 10.22
CA HIS A 101 3.46 -13.62 11.66
C HIS A 101 4.87 -13.08 11.89
N LYS A 102 5.13 -12.42 13.03
CA LYS A 102 6.45 -11.83 13.34
C LYS A 102 7.61 -12.84 13.35
N GLY A 103 7.33 -14.13 13.51
CA GLY A 103 8.29 -15.22 13.35
C GLY A 103 8.62 -15.60 11.90
N GLY A 104 8.05 -14.92 10.89
CA GLY A 104 8.38 -15.08 9.47
C GLY A 104 7.52 -16.10 8.70
N LYS A 105 6.52 -16.72 9.34
CA LYS A 105 5.58 -17.66 8.69
C LYS A 105 4.30 -16.95 8.24
N PHE A 106 3.58 -17.58 7.31
CA PHE A 106 2.36 -17.05 6.70
C PHE A 106 1.12 -17.73 7.24
N ALA A 107 -0.01 -17.03 7.25
CA ALA A 107 -1.31 -17.67 7.45
C ALA A 107 -1.67 -18.56 6.25
N HIS A 108 -2.16 -19.76 6.50
CA HIS A 108 -2.51 -20.77 5.49
C HIS A 108 -3.87 -21.40 5.80
N PRO A 109 -4.69 -21.78 4.79
CA PRO A 109 -5.64 -22.85 5.00
C PRO A 109 -4.87 -24.12 5.37
N LYS A 110 -5.25 -24.80 6.45
CA LYS A 110 -4.60 -26.06 6.86
C LYS A 110 -4.70 -27.08 5.72
N GLY A 111 -3.55 -27.62 5.33
CA GLY A 111 -3.41 -28.50 4.15
C GLY A 111 -3.18 -27.78 2.81
N GLY A 112 -3.18 -26.45 2.77
CA GLY A 112 -2.74 -25.67 1.59
C GLY A 112 -3.68 -25.70 0.38
N SER A 113 -4.95 -26.11 0.55
CA SER A 113 -5.91 -26.18 -0.55
C SER A 113 -6.31 -24.79 -1.08
N HIS A 114 -6.43 -24.66 -2.40
CA HIS A 114 -6.96 -23.46 -3.05
C HIS A 114 -8.48 -23.30 -2.93
N ASN A 115 -9.19 -24.40 -2.65
CA ASN A 115 -10.63 -24.35 -2.39
C ASN A 115 -10.92 -25.16 -1.11
N PRO A 116 -10.49 -24.64 0.06
CA PRO A 116 -10.72 -25.32 1.32
C PRO A 116 -12.22 -25.42 1.60
N GLY A 117 -12.62 -26.49 2.29
CA GLY A 117 -13.99 -26.66 2.76
C GLY A 117 -14.37 -25.58 3.79
N ASN A 118 -15.67 -25.48 4.08
CA ASN A 118 -16.10 -24.70 5.24
C ASN A 118 -15.51 -25.30 6.51
N GLN A 119 -15.18 -24.44 7.48
CA GLN A 119 -14.54 -24.78 8.75
C GLN A 119 -13.09 -25.29 8.63
N THR A 120 -12.43 -25.18 7.46
CA THR A 120 -10.99 -25.45 7.37
C THR A 120 -10.23 -24.48 8.26
N VAL A 121 -9.47 -25.01 9.21
CA VAL A 121 -8.66 -24.24 10.15
C VAL A 121 -7.59 -23.44 9.41
N VAL A 122 -7.29 -22.24 9.91
CA VAL A 122 -6.15 -21.45 9.44
C VAL A 122 -4.95 -21.75 10.34
N CYS A 123 -3.79 -22.02 9.78
CA CYS A 123 -2.56 -22.28 10.52
C CYS A 123 -1.41 -21.40 10.02
N LEU A 124 -0.26 -21.47 10.70
CA LEU A 124 0.99 -20.89 10.22
C LEU A 124 1.82 -21.92 9.46
N HIS A 125 2.36 -21.53 8.32
CA HIS A 125 3.28 -22.35 7.53
C HIS A 125 4.28 -21.46 6.78
N GLN A 126 5.41 -22.01 6.34
CA GLN A 126 6.49 -21.23 5.71
C GLN A 126 6.36 -21.10 4.19
N ASP A 127 5.67 -22.04 3.55
CA ASP A 127 5.59 -22.12 2.09
C ASP A 127 4.83 -20.93 1.51
N GLN A 128 5.20 -20.50 0.30
CA GLN A 128 4.50 -19.43 -0.40
C GLN A 128 3.92 -19.97 -1.70
N HIS A 129 2.61 -19.84 -1.87
CA HIS A 129 1.88 -20.26 -3.06
C HIS A 129 0.57 -19.48 -3.21
N TYR A 130 -0.16 -19.68 -4.31
CA TYR A 130 -1.38 -18.90 -4.59
C TYR A 130 -2.54 -19.19 -3.61
N ALA A 131 -2.55 -20.37 -2.97
CA ALA A 131 -3.56 -20.76 -1.97
C ALA A 131 -3.34 -20.17 -0.56
N ILE A 132 -2.41 -19.23 -0.40
CA ILE A 132 -2.18 -18.52 0.88
C ILE A 132 -2.47 -17.04 0.75
N LYS A 133 -3.12 -16.66 -0.36
CA LYS A 133 -3.36 -15.27 -0.69
C LYS A 133 -4.63 -14.80 0.01
N PHE A 134 -4.50 -13.73 0.80
CA PHE A 134 -5.56 -13.12 1.57
C PHE A 134 -5.64 -11.62 1.29
N GLU A 135 -6.84 -11.14 1.01
CA GLU A 135 -7.14 -9.72 0.84
C GLU A 135 -8.01 -9.23 2.00
N CYS A 136 -7.79 -7.98 2.42
CA CYS A 136 -8.64 -7.33 3.42
C CYS A 136 -9.66 -6.45 2.69
N VAL A 137 -10.94 -6.81 2.79
CA VAL A 137 -12.03 -6.15 2.04
C VAL A 137 -13.09 -5.56 2.96
N SER A 138 -13.91 -4.67 2.43
CA SER A 138 -14.99 -4.01 3.16
C SER A 138 -16.02 -5.05 3.61
N PRO A 139 -16.46 -5.01 4.88
CA PRO A 139 -17.54 -5.88 5.34
C PRO A 139 -18.89 -5.59 4.64
N TYR A 140 -19.02 -4.42 4.02
CA TYR A 140 -20.23 -3.97 3.33
C TYR A 140 -20.17 -4.21 1.81
N ASN A 141 -18.96 -4.41 1.27
CA ASN A 141 -18.72 -4.75 -0.14
C ASN A 141 -17.43 -5.58 -0.24
N THR A 142 -17.57 -6.90 -0.32
CA THR A 142 -16.43 -7.84 -0.27
C THR A 142 -15.61 -7.91 -1.57
N SER A 143 -15.93 -7.02 -2.51
CA SER A 143 -15.14 -6.74 -3.72
C SER A 143 -14.29 -5.47 -3.59
N GLU A 144 -14.45 -4.69 -2.50
CA GLU A 144 -13.70 -3.46 -2.27
C GLU A 144 -12.61 -3.70 -1.22
N GLU A 145 -11.33 -3.56 -1.61
CA GLU A 145 -10.20 -3.63 -0.68
C GLU A 145 -10.19 -2.44 0.31
N VAL A 146 -9.76 -2.72 1.54
CA VAL A 146 -9.65 -1.73 2.63
C VAL A 146 -8.19 -1.48 2.98
N LEU A 147 -7.83 -0.21 3.15
CA LEU A 147 -6.52 0.20 3.65
C LEU A 147 -6.43 -0.01 5.17
N VAL A 148 -5.92 -1.18 5.57
CA VAL A 148 -5.85 -1.58 7.00
C VAL A 148 -4.91 -0.72 7.84
N TYR A 149 -3.87 -0.14 7.21
CA TYR A 149 -2.92 0.79 7.81
C TYR A 149 -3.37 2.26 7.68
N GLY A 150 -4.67 2.52 7.50
CA GLY A 150 -5.18 3.88 7.34
C GLY A 150 -4.86 4.52 5.99
N LYS A 151 -5.02 5.84 5.89
CA LYS A 151 -4.75 6.57 4.65
C LYS A 151 -3.27 7.00 4.60
N PRO A 152 -2.58 6.81 3.48
CA PRO A 152 -1.23 7.36 3.32
C PRO A 152 -1.26 8.90 3.27
N THR A 153 -0.14 9.51 3.63
CA THR A 153 0.12 10.94 3.42
C THR A 153 0.83 11.14 2.09
N LEU A 154 0.33 12.06 1.27
CA LEU A 154 0.98 12.44 0.01
C LEU A 154 1.71 13.77 0.17
N THR A 155 2.95 13.83 -0.28
CA THR A 155 3.76 15.05 -0.39
C THR A 155 4.33 15.19 -1.80
N GLY A 156 4.78 16.38 -2.17
CA GLY A 156 5.41 16.62 -3.46
C GLY A 156 6.46 17.72 -3.41
N LYS A 157 7.49 17.60 -4.25
CA LYS A 157 8.59 18.58 -4.35
C LYS A 157 9.08 18.69 -5.79
N TRP A 158 9.60 19.85 -6.14
CA TRP A 158 10.34 20.04 -7.39
C TRP A 158 11.81 19.64 -7.22
N LYS A 159 12.35 18.95 -8.23
CA LYS A 159 13.75 18.53 -8.32
C LYS A 159 14.34 18.98 -9.65
N ILE A 160 15.52 19.57 -9.66
CA ILE A 160 16.24 19.90 -10.90
C ILE A 160 16.70 18.59 -11.55
N VAL A 161 16.40 18.41 -12.83
CA VAL A 161 16.87 17.27 -13.64
C VAL A 161 17.85 17.68 -14.73
N ASN A 162 17.85 18.96 -15.13
CA ASN A 162 18.83 19.51 -16.06
C ASN A 162 19.03 21.01 -15.82
N MET A 163 20.24 21.51 -16.10
CA MET A 163 20.58 22.93 -16.02
C MET A 163 21.56 23.30 -17.14
N ILE A 164 21.20 24.32 -17.92
CA ILE A 164 22.05 24.95 -18.94
C ILE A 164 22.14 26.43 -18.57
N ILE A 165 23.36 26.95 -18.42
CA ILE A 165 23.60 28.34 -18.04
C ILE A 165 24.27 29.04 -19.21
N ASP A 166 23.67 30.15 -19.64
CA ASP A 166 24.25 31.12 -20.57
C ASP A 166 25.11 30.50 -21.71
N PRO A 167 24.51 29.70 -22.60
CA PRO A 167 25.28 29.06 -23.65
C PRO A 167 25.75 30.10 -24.68
N ALA A 168 26.96 29.95 -25.19
CA ALA A 168 27.55 30.87 -26.17
C ALA A 168 26.92 30.77 -27.57
N ALA A 169 26.26 29.66 -27.88
CA ALA A 169 25.63 29.38 -29.17
C ALA A 169 24.30 28.64 -28.97
N GLU A 170 23.46 28.61 -30.00
CA GLU A 170 22.25 27.78 -29.98
C GLU A 170 22.64 26.32 -29.80
N HIS A 171 21.99 25.64 -28.85
CA HIS A 171 22.26 24.25 -28.55
C HIS A 171 20.97 23.45 -28.44
N LYS A 172 20.96 22.27 -29.05
CA LYS A 172 19.96 21.23 -28.82
C LYS A 172 20.56 20.22 -27.86
N GLN A 173 19.97 20.09 -26.68
CA GLN A 173 20.40 19.12 -25.69
C GLN A 173 19.34 18.04 -25.51
N THR A 174 19.80 16.80 -25.56
CA THR A 174 19.04 15.63 -25.16
C THR A 174 19.16 15.44 -23.66
N ILE A 175 18.06 15.59 -22.92
CA ILE A 175 17.99 15.30 -21.49
C ILE A 175 17.42 13.90 -21.27
N GLN A 176 18.03 13.15 -20.36
CA GLN A 176 17.51 11.88 -19.89
C GLN A 176 17.10 12.01 -18.43
N TYR A 177 15.88 11.58 -18.09
CA TYR A 177 15.38 11.62 -16.73
C TYR A 177 14.52 10.40 -16.44
N LYS A 178 14.49 10.01 -15.17
CA LYS A 178 13.72 8.85 -14.71
C LYS A 178 12.28 9.25 -14.48
N VAL A 179 11.34 8.41 -14.90
CA VAL A 179 9.91 8.55 -14.67
C VAL A 179 9.40 7.20 -14.18
N GLY A 180 8.61 7.17 -13.12
CA GLY A 180 8.23 5.89 -12.50
C GLY A 180 8.34 5.86 -11.00
N LYS A 181 7.95 4.71 -10.43
CA LYS A 181 8.23 4.33 -9.05
C LYS A 181 9.73 4.08 -8.88
N SER A 182 10.43 4.98 -8.21
CA SER A 182 11.89 5.01 -8.20
C SER A 182 12.53 4.40 -6.96
N ARG A 183 11.87 4.53 -5.80
CA ARG A 183 12.40 4.04 -4.54
C ARG A 183 11.28 3.76 -3.55
N THR A 184 11.28 2.57 -2.96
CA THR A 184 10.55 2.30 -1.72
C THR A 184 11.58 2.26 -0.60
N GLU A 185 11.57 3.28 0.25
CA GLU A 185 12.31 3.28 1.51
C GLU A 185 11.42 2.60 2.54
N SER A 186 11.84 1.41 2.96
CA SER A 186 11.29 0.75 4.11
C SER A 186 12.34 0.75 5.21
N THR A 187 11.97 1.23 6.40
CA THR A 187 12.81 1.10 7.59
C THR A 187 12.90 -0.35 8.09
N THR A 188 12.07 -1.25 7.52
CA THR A 188 11.97 -2.67 7.87
C THR A 188 11.88 -3.52 6.60
N SER A 189 12.86 -4.38 6.38
CA SER A 189 13.24 -4.91 5.05
C SER A 189 12.36 -6.03 4.45
N SER A 190 11.24 -6.41 5.06
CA SER A 190 10.57 -7.69 4.75
C SER A 190 9.16 -7.60 4.19
N PHE A 191 8.66 -6.43 3.79
CA PHE A 191 7.25 -6.30 3.42
C PHE A 191 6.99 -5.14 2.46
N SER A 192 5.86 -5.24 1.75
CA SER A 192 5.47 -4.31 0.70
C SER A 192 4.05 -3.78 0.93
N PHE A 193 3.83 -2.50 0.61
CA PHE A 193 2.48 -1.96 0.50
C PHE A 193 2.06 -1.93 -0.96
N LYS A 194 0.78 -2.19 -1.18
CA LYS A 194 0.14 -1.93 -2.47
C LYS A 194 0.01 -0.42 -2.63
N TRP A 195 1.01 0.17 -3.29
CA TRP A 195 1.01 1.57 -3.68
C TRP A 195 0.33 1.72 -5.04
N GLU A 196 -0.94 1.34 -5.15
CA GLU A 196 -1.68 1.52 -6.40
C GLU A 196 -2.23 2.95 -6.49
N MET A 197 -1.73 3.68 -7.49
CA MET A 197 -2.17 5.05 -7.79
C MET A 197 -2.85 5.05 -9.16
N THR A 198 -4.18 5.17 -9.17
CA THR A 198 -4.95 5.31 -10.41
C THR A 198 -5.39 6.76 -10.58
N VAL A 199 -4.83 7.45 -11.57
CA VAL A 199 -5.23 8.82 -11.92
C VAL A 199 -6.14 8.78 -13.15
N GLY A 200 -7.43 9.05 -12.98
CA GLY A 200 -8.40 9.22 -14.06
C GLY A 200 -8.63 10.70 -14.37
N ALA A 201 -8.51 11.10 -15.63
CA ALA A 201 -8.57 12.49 -16.10
C ALA A 201 -10.00 13.05 -16.31
N THR A 202 -11.04 12.43 -15.75
CA THR A 202 -12.43 12.87 -15.94
C THR A 202 -13.13 13.08 -14.60
N ALA A 203 -13.89 14.17 -14.53
CA ALA A 203 -14.56 14.70 -13.35
C ALA A 203 -15.18 13.62 -12.45
N GLY A 204 -14.72 13.56 -11.20
CA GLY A 204 -15.13 12.55 -10.20
C GLY A 204 -14.00 11.58 -9.88
N VAL A 205 -12.91 12.10 -9.32
CA VAL A 205 -11.68 11.33 -9.08
C VAL A 205 -11.86 10.41 -7.85
N ASN A 206 -12.24 9.15 -8.10
CA ASN A 206 -12.00 8.05 -7.18
C ASN A 206 -10.61 7.47 -7.50
N VAL A 207 -9.57 7.99 -6.85
CA VAL A 207 -8.24 7.38 -6.88
C VAL A 207 -8.31 6.10 -6.04
N LEU A 208 -7.89 4.97 -6.60
CA LEU A 208 -7.87 3.67 -5.91
C LEU A 208 -6.71 3.56 -4.89
N PHE A 209 -6.56 4.56 -4.02
CA PHE A 209 -6.26 4.30 -2.62
C PHE A 209 -7.61 4.02 -2.00
N GLY A 210 -7.98 2.76 -1.69
CA GLY A 210 -9.33 2.36 -1.25
C GLY A 210 -10.15 3.51 -0.64
N SER A 211 -11.07 4.07 -1.44
CA SER A 211 -11.98 5.17 -1.06
C SER A 211 -11.34 6.33 -0.26
N ALA A 212 -10.13 6.75 -0.61
CA ALA A 212 -9.54 7.98 -0.08
C ALA A 212 -10.05 9.17 -0.90
N SER A 213 -11.14 9.78 -0.42
CA SER A 213 -11.33 11.22 -0.53
C SER A 213 -9.97 11.90 -0.36
N VAL A 214 -9.60 12.72 -1.35
CA VAL A 214 -8.49 13.69 -1.32
C VAL A 214 -8.28 14.08 0.13
N SER A 215 -7.18 13.64 0.74
CA SER A 215 -7.00 13.86 2.17
C SER A 215 -7.21 15.36 2.44
N SER A 216 -7.95 15.70 3.48
CA SER A 216 -8.18 17.09 3.89
C SER A 216 -6.89 17.88 4.17
N SER A 217 -5.73 17.21 4.14
CA SER A 217 -4.38 17.75 4.28
C SER A 217 -3.65 18.06 2.96
N MET A 218 -4.18 17.70 1.79
CA MET A 218 -3.52 18.00 0.51
C MET A 218 -3.83 19.43 0.04
N SER A 219 -2.79 20.18 -0.34
CA SER A 219 -2.99 21.45 -1.03
C SER A 219 -3.67 21.22 -2.39
N THR A 220 -4.46 22.20 -2.83
CA THR A 220 -5.09 22.18 -4.16
C THR A 220 -4.05 22.02 -5.28
N SER A 221 -2.89 22.68 -5.15
CA SER A 221 -1.78 22.56 -6.09
C SER A 221 -1.23 21.13 -6.22
N LEU A 222 -1.06 20.43 -5.11
CA LEU A 222 -0.56 19.05 -5.11
C LEU A 222 -1.59 18.10 -5.73
N SER A 223 -2.88 18.27 -5.42
CA SER A 223 -3.96 17.49 -6.02
C SER A 223 -4.00 17.64 -7.55
N THR A 224 -3.88 18.87 -8.06
CA THR A 224 -3.88 19.12 -9.51
C THR A 224 -2.66 18.49 -10.19
N MET A 225 -1.47 18.60 -9.60
CA MET A 225 -0.28 17.96 -10.16
C MET A 225 -0.43 16.44 -10.17
N PHE A 226 -0.89 15.84 -9.05
CA PHE A 226 -1.13 14.41 -8.97
C PHE A 226 -2.14 13.92 -10.03
N GLN A 227 -3.20 14.68 -10.28
CA GLN A 227 -4.19 14.36 -11.32
C GLN A 227 -3.64 14.45 -12.76
N ARG A 228 -2.53 15.15 -12.97
CA ARG A 228 -1.90 15.28 -14.30
C ARG A 228 -0.84 14.22 -14.56
N SER A 229 -0.26 13.63 -13.52
CA SER A 229 0.70 12.54 -13.70
C SER A 229 0.03 11.30 -14.28
N SER A 230 0.69 10.68 -15.26
CA SER A 230 0.10 9.56 -15.98
C SER A 230 0.19 8.25 -15.20
N SER A 231 -0.84 7.41 -15.35
CA SER A 231 -0.91 6.11 -14.68
C SER A 231 0.26 5.17 -15.02
N ALA A 232 0.82 5.31 -16.23
CA ALA A 232 1.97 4.54 -16.70
C ALA A 232 3.26 4.79 -15.89
N THR A 233 3.30 5.82 -15.06
CA THR A 233 4.49 6.24 -14.30
C THR A 233 4.49 5.75 -12.84
N TRP A 234 3.56 4.86 -12.48
CA TRP A 234 3.43 4.38 -11.09
C TRP A 234 3.86 2.93 -10.89
N ALA A 235 4.04 2.17 -11.97
CA ALA A 235 4.37 0.75 -11.89
C ALA A 235 5.90 0.52 -11.79
N GLU A 236 6.65 1.03 -12.76
CA GLU A 236 8.10 0.79 -12.90
C GLU A 236 8.86 2.08 -13.21
N GLU A 237 10.13 2.13 -12.82
CA GLU A 237 11.05 3.20 -13.22
C GLU A 237 11.56 2.97 -14.65
N THR A 238 11.37 3.99 -15.48
CA THR A 238 11.86 4.04 -16.86
C THR A 238 12.66 5.31 -17.10
N THR A 239 13.58 5.27 -18.06
CA THR A 239 14.30 6.45 -18.50
C THR A 239 13.60 7.03 -19.71
N VAL A 240 13.23 8.31 -19.63
CA VAL A 240 12.63 9.08 -20.72
C VAL A 240 13.64 10.08 -21.24
N THR A 241 13.58 10.31 -22.55
CA THR A 241 14.45 11.25 -23.25
C THR A 241 13.62 12.41 -23.81
N ARG A 242 14.08 13.65 -23.62
CA ARG A 242 13.49 14.86 -24.20
C ARG A 242 14.57 15.71 -24.86
N GLU A 243 14.30 16.27 -26.04
CA GLU A 243 15.18 17.28 -26.65
C GLU A 243 14.70 18.67 -26.21
N ILE A 244 15.64 19.53 -25.80
CA ILE A 244 15.39 20.93 -25.51
C ILE A 244 16.31 21.80 -26.36
N LYS A 245 15.75 22.90 -26.88
CA LYS A 245 16.50 23.91 -27.62
C LYS A 245 16.74 25.12 -26.71
N VAL A 246 17.99 25.54 -26.56
CA VAL A 246 18.37 26.73 -25.78
C VAL A 246 19.07 27.74 -26.67
N LEU A 247 18.62 28.99 -26.57
CA LEU A 247 19.19 30.11 -27.31
C LEU A 247 20.44 30.67 -26.61
N PRO A 248 21.36 31.32 -27.35
CA PRO A 248 22.51 31.98 -26.76
C PRO A 248 22.09 33.00 -25.69
N GLY A 249 22.86 33.15 -24.62
CA GLY A 249 22.53 34.15 -23.59
C GLY A 249 21.45 33.72 -22.59
N LYS A 250 20.88 32.51 -22.72
CA LYS A 250 19.70 32.08 -21.95
C LYS A 250 20.00 30.89 -21.05
N THR A 251 19.74 31.08 -19.76
CA THR A 251 19.69 29.98 -18.79
C THR A 251 18.36 29.25 -18.86
N VAL A 252 18.42 27.92 -18.85
CA VAL A 252 17.27 27.03 -18.75
C VAL A 252 17.52 26.01 -17.64
N VAL A 253 16.66 26.02 -16.63
CA VAL A 253 16.63 25.00 -15.57
C VAL A 253 15.36 24.18 -15.73
N THR A 254 15.52 22.88 -15.98
CA THR A 254 14.40 21.94 -16.11
C THR A 254 14.18 21.25 -14.79
N TRP A 255 12.96 21.39 -14.27
CA TRP A 255 12.48 20.80 -13.04
C TRP A 255 11.55 19.63 -13.34
N GLN A 256 11.59 18.62 -12.48
CA GLN A 256 10.66 17.50 -12.45
C GLN A 256 9.92 17.52 -11.11
N PHE A 257 8.60 17.33 -11.15
CA PHE A 257 7.83 17.15 -9.93
C PHE A 257 7.95 15.70 -9.43
N VAL A 258 8.24 15.51 -8.16
CA VAL A 258 8.39 14.20 -7.52
C VAL A 258 7.36 14.08 -6.41
N PHE A 259 6.56 13.02 -6.45
CA PHE A 259 5.60 12.69 -5.39
C PHE A 259 6.25 11.74 -4.38
N ALA A 260 5.86 11.86 -3.12
CA ALA A 260 6.16 10.85 -2.12
C ALA A 260 4.91 10.45 -1.37
N CYS A 261 4.69 9.15 -1.26
CA CYS A 261 3.62 8.54 -0.49
C CYS A 261 4.23 7.96 0.78
N GLU A 262 3.69 8.32 1.94
CA GLU A 262 4.17 7.83 3.22
C GLU A 262 3.03 7.19 4.02
N GLN A 263 3.29 6.00 4.56
CA GLN A 263 2.36 5.29 5.42
C GLN A 263 3.15 4.54 6.48
N HIS A 264 2.95 4.89 7.76
CA HIS A 264 3.49 4.18 8.91
C HIS A 264 5.02 3.94 8.89
N GLY A 265 5.80 4.95 8.47
CA GLY A 265 7.26 4.85 8.39
C GLY A 265 7.79 4.24 7.09
N HIS A 266 6.91 3.96 6.13
CA HIS A 266 7.25 3.49 4.80
C HIS A 266 6.98 4.57 3.79
N ARG A 267 7.95 4.80 2.93
CA ARG A 267 7.93 5.91 2.00
C ARG A 267 8.25 5.42 0.60
N ALA A 268 7.36 5.71 -0.35
CA ALA A 268 7.61 5.46 -1.77
C ALA A 268 7.72 6.80 -2.51
N GLU A 269 8.80 6.99 -3.25
CA GLU A 269 8.96 8.14 -4.16
C GLU A 269 8.61 7.75 -5.60
N PHE A 270 7.96 8.68 -6.28
CA PHE A 270 7.50 8.55 -7.66
C PHE A 270 7.94 9.76 -8.47
N ASN A 271 8.79 9.50 -9.46
CA ASN A 271 9.24 10.52 -10.40
C ASN A 271 8.15 10.70 -11.47
N SER A 272 7.54 11.88 -11.55
CA SER A 272 6.44 12.12 -12.49
C SER A 272 6.94 12.50 -13.89
N ASN A 273 6.05 12.46 -14.87
CA ASN A 273 6.28 13.06 -16.19
C ASN A 273 5.99 14.57 -16.23
N ILE A 274 5.77 15.21 -15.08
CA ILE A 274 5.47 16.64 -14.99
C ILE A 274 6.78 17.40 -14.93
N LEU A 275 7.04 18.17 -15.99
CA LEU A 275 8.21 19.02 -16.12
C LEU A 275 7.82 20.50 -16.15
N ALA A 276 8.73 21.36 -15.71
CA ALA A 276 8.64 22.80 -15.90
C ALA A 276 10.03 23.37 -16.13
N ASP A 277 10.13 24.40 -16.97
CA ASP A 277 11.38 25.09 -17.27
C ASP A 277 11.36 26.49 -16.62
N SER A 278 12.50 26.94 -16.11
CA SER A 278 12.68 28.26 -15.50
C SER A 278 14.02 28.88 -15.92
N ARG A 279 14.24 30.15 -15.57
CA ARG A 279 15.44 30.91 -15.95
C ARG A 279 16.55 30.91 -14.89
N SER A 280 16.26 30.38 -13.70
CA SER A 280 17.19 30.38 -12.56
C SER A 280 16.89 29.21 -11.63
N PRO A 281 17.89 28.61 -10.95
CA PRO A 281 17.65 27.62 -9.91
C PRO A 281 16.90 28.16 -8.68
N SER A 282 16.83 29.48 -8.50
CA SER A 282 16.01 30.10 -7.45
C SER A 282 14.51 30.11 -7.79
N ASP A 283 14.17 29.98 -9.07
CA ASP A 283 12.82 30.20 -9.58
C ASP A 283 12.06 28.87 -9.62
N VAL A 284 11.85 28.30 -8.43
CA VAL A 284 11.13 27.03 -8.27
C VAL A 284 9.72 27.18 -8.85
N PRO A 285 9.28 26.29 -9.77
CA PRO A 285 7.98 26.42 -10.38
C PRO A 285 6.84 26.40 -9.35
N GLY A 286 5.85 27.29 -9.53
CA GLY A 286 4.61 27.26 -8.75
C GLY A 286 3.67 26.13 -9.21
N ALA A 287 2.39 26.22 -8.82
CA ALA A 287 1.35 25.41 -9.47
C ALA A 287 1.38 25.68 -10.97
N ILE A 288 1.45 24.63 -11.80
CA ILE A 288 1.42 24.78 -13.26
C ILE A 288 0.02 25.26 -13.65
N ALA A 289 -0.17 26.58 -13.70
CA ALA A 289 -1.38 27.18 -14.24
C ALA A 289 -1.45 26.88 -15.73
N GLY A 290 -2.49 26.16 -16.16
CA GLY A 290 -3.03 26.26 -17.51
C GLY A 290 -2.12 25.99 -18.72
N ALA A 291 -1.10 25.12 -18.64
CA ALA A 291 -0.49 24.59 -19.86
C ALA A 291 -1.28 23.35 -20.31
N GLY A 292 -2.24 23.56 -21.22
CA GLY A 292 -2.73 22.49 -22.06
C GLY A 292 -1.57 21.97 -22.90
N PHE A 293 -1.37 20.65 -22.90
CA PHE A 293 -0.69 19.97 -24.00
C PHE A 293 -1.69 19.80 -25.13
#